data_AF-A0A2G0VMN1-F1
#
_entry.id   AF-A0A2G0VMN1-F1
#
_cell.length_a   1.000
_cell.length_b   1.000
_cell.length_c   1.000
_cell.angle_alpha   90.00
_cell.angle_beta   90.00
_cell.angle_gamma   90.00
#
_symmetry.space_group_name_H-M   'P 1'
#
loop_
_entity.id
_entity.type
_entity.pdbx_description
1 polymer ?
#
loop_
_entity_poly.entity_id
_entity_poly.type
_entity_poly.pdbx_seq_one_letter_code
_entity_poly.pdbx_strand_id
1 'polypeptide(L)' 'MTGISLNLPEDLSNSLADLAKTNGQTASYLAMDVLRDYIEHEKTLTTQIELAVKDADEGKFATDDQVAAMRARRWSRHAS' A
#
# COMPACT_ATOMS: atom_id res chain seq x y z
N MET A 1 -26.08 -10.57 7.94
CA MET A 1 -25.09 -10.40 6.85
C MET A 1 -25.40 -9.09 6.15
N THR A 2 -24.45 -8.18 6.10
CA THR A 2 -24.51 -6.99 5.24
C THR A 2 -23.88 -7.35 3.90
N GLY A 3 -24.55 -7.01 2.80
CA GLY A 3 -24.06 -7.23 1.44
C GLY A 3 -23.91 -5.89 0.74
N ILE A 4 -22.89 -5.76 -0.11
CA ILE A 4 -22.73 -4.62 -1.01
C ILE A 4 -23.06 -5.08 -2.44
N SER A 5 -23.77 -4.24 -3.18
CA SER A 5 -23.95 -4.43 -4.63
C SER A 5 -22.94 -3.52 -5.33
N LEU A 6 -22.15 -4.10 -6.22
CA LEU A 6 -21.12 -3.41 -6.97
C LEU A 6 -21.51 -3.43 -8.45
N ASN A 7 -21.66 -2.24 -9.04
CA ASN A 7 -21.84 -2.11 -10.48
C ASN A 7 -20.46 -1.95 -11.11
N LEU A 8 -20.03 -2.98 -11.83
CA LEU A 8 -18.76 -2.99 -12.55
C LEU A 8 -19.01 -2.72 -14.04
N PRO A 9 -18.10 -1.99 -14.71
CA PRO A 9 -17.97 -2.03 -16.16
C PRO A 9 -17.85 -3.48 -16.66
N GLU A 10 -18.42 -3.76 -17.83
CA GLU A 10 -18.51 -5.11 -18.39
C GLU A 10 -17.13 -5.77 -18.57
N ASP A 11 -16.17 -5.00 -19.09
CA ASP A 11 -14.77 -5.41 -19.30
C ASP A 11 -14.08 -5.81 -17.99
N LEU A 12 -14.28 -5.02 -16.93
CA LEU A 12 -13.74 -5.32 -15.60
C LEU A 12 -14.40 -6.54 -14.97
N SER A 13 -15.72 -6.67 -15.12
CA SER A 13 -16.46 -7.85 -14.65
C SER A 13 -15.95 -9.13 -15.33
N ASN A 14 -15.75 -9.09 -16.66
CA ASN A 14 -15.23 -10.22 -17.42
C ASN A 14 -13.80 -10.57 -17.00
N SER A 15 -12.93 -9.57 -16.85
CA SER A 15 -11.55 -9.76 -16.40
C SER A 15 -11.47 -10.41 -15.01
N LEU A 16 -12.34 -9.97 -14.08
CA LEU A 16 -12.42 -10.54 -12.73
C LEU A 16 -12.92 -11.99 -12.77
N ALA A 17 -13.92 -12.28 -13.61
CA ALA A 17 -14.46 -13.63 -13.76
C ALA A 17 -13.42 -14.60 -14.36
N ASP A 18 -12.67 -14.17 -15.36
CA ASP A 18 -11.60 -14.97 -15.98
C ASP A 18 -10.44 -15.23 -15.01
N LEU A 19 -10.05 -14.22 -14.23
CA LEU A 19 -9.05 -14.37 -13.18
C LEU A 19 -9.52 -15.34 -12.09
N ALA A 20 -10.77 -15.21 -11.63
CA ALA A 20 -11.37 -16.11 -10.66
C ALA A 20 -11.36 -17.56 -11.15
N LYS A 21 -11.75 -17.78 -12.42
CA LYS A 21 -11.76 -19.10 -13.05
C LYS A 21 -10.36 -19.71 -13.10
N THR A 22 -9.35 -18.94 -13.52
CA THR A 22 -7.95 -19.38 -13.58
C THR A 22 -7.42 -19.80 -12.20
N ASN A 23 -7.84 -19.09 -11.15
CA ASN A 23 -7.39 -19.33 -9.78
C ASN A 23 -8.25 -20.35 -9.02
N GLY A 24 -9.28 -20.93 -9.65
CA GLY A 24 -10.23 -21.84 -8.99
C GLY A 24 -11.05 -21.17 -7.88
N GLN A 25 -11.24 -19.86 -7.96
CA GLN A 25 -11.94 -19.03 -6.98
C GLN A 25 -13.25 -18.47 -7.56
N THR A 26 -14.07 -17.86 -6.71
CA THR A 26 -15.24 -17.09 -7.16
C THR A 26 -14.88 -15.61 -7.34
N ALA A 27 -15.54 -14.93 -8.28
CA ALA A 27 -15.34 -13.49 -8.49
C ALA A 27 -15.62 -12.68 -7.20
N SER A 28 -16.66 -13.06 -6.45
CA SER A 28 -16.97 -12.43 -5.16
C SER A 28 -15.87 -12.62 -4.12
N TYR A 29 -15.23 -13.80 -4.09
CA TYR A 29 -14.10 -14.04 -3.19
C TYR A 29 -12.91 -13.13 -3.52
N LEU A 30 -12.50 -13.08 -4.80
CA LEU A 30 -11.42 -12.21 -5.23
C LEU A 30 -11.75 -10.73 -5.02
N ALA A 31 -12.98 -10.30 -5.26
CA ALA A 31 -13.41 -8.93 -4.99
C ALA A 31 -13.28 -8.59 -3.49
N MET A 32 -13.69 -9.50 -2.60
CA MET A 32 -13.52 -9.30 -1.16
C MET A 32 -12.04 -9.28 -0.73
N ASP A 33 -11.21 -10.10 -1.37
CA ASP A 33 -9.78 -10.18 -1.08
C ASP A 33 -9.08 -8.86 -1.46
N VAL A 34 -9.30 -8.40 -2.69
CA VAL A 34 -8.79 -7.10 -3.17
C VAL A 34 -9.28 -5.94 -2.30
N LEU A 35 -10.56 -5.95 -1.89
CA LEU A 35 -11.08 -4.93 -0.99
C LEU A 35 -10.41 -4.96 0.40
N ARG A 36 -10.09 -6.16 0.92
CA ARG A 36 -9.39 -6.30 2.20
C ARG A 36 -7.99 -5.72 2.10
N ASP A 37 -7.24 -6.10 1.07
CA ASP A 37 -5.88 -5.64 0.84
C ASP A 37 -5.82 -4.13 0.67
N TYR A 38 -6.77 -3.56 -0.10
CA TYR A 38 -6.88 -2.12 -0.27
C TYR A 38 -7.14 -1.42 1.06
N ILE A 39 -8.11 -1.90 1.86
CA ILE A 39 -8.43 -1.28 3.16
C ILE A 39 -7.23 -1.35 4.12
N GLU A 40 -6.51 -2.47 4.15
CA GLU A 40 -5.32 -2.63 4.99
C GLU A 40 -4.18 -1.71 4.55
N HIS A 41 -3.95 -1.60 3.25
CA HIS A 41 -2.98 -0.66 2.68
C HIS A 41 -3.32 0.79 3.05
N GLU A 42 -4.56 1.23 2.83
CA GLU A 42 -4.97 2.61 3.11
C GLU A 42 -4.90 2.95 4.60
N LYS A 43 -5.26 2.00 5.49
CA LYS A 43 -5.11 2.17 6.94
C LYS A 43 -3.65 2.35 7.35
N THR A 44 -2.77 1.52 6.78
CA THR A 44 -1.35 1.56 7.06
C THR A 44 -0.74 2.88 6.58
N LEU A 45 -1.06 3.30 5.36
CA LEU A 45 -0.59 4.55 4.79
C LEU A 45 -1.08 5.76 5.61
N THR A 46 -2.37 5.79 5.95
CA THR A 46 -2.95 6.87 6.77
C THR A 46 -2.25 6.96 8.12
N THR A 47 -2.05 5.83 8.80
CA THR A 47 -1.36 5.78 10.10
C THR A 47 0.08 6.28 10.00
N GLN A 48 0.80 5.92 8.93
CA GLN A 48 2.18 6.38 8.70
C GLN A 48 2.23 7.88 8.45
N ILE A 49 1.29 8.43 7.68
CA ILE A 49 1.21 9.87 7.44
C ILE A 49 0.92 10.62 8.74
N GLU A 50 -0.06 10.16 9.53
CA GLU A 50 -0.39 10.77 10.81
C GLU A 50 0.80 10.76 11.78
N LEU A 51 1.54 9.64 11.84
CA LEU A 51 2.74 9.54 12.66
C LEU A 51 3.84 10.48 12.16
N ALA A 52 4.07 10.54 10.84
CA ALA A 52 5.10 11.40 10.25
C ALA A 52 4.81 12.88 10.50
N VAL A 53 3.54 13.30 10.42
CA VAL A 53 3.11 14.66 10.76
C VAL A 53 3.37 14.95 12.24
N LYS A 54 2.98 14.03 13.12
CA LYS A 54 3.22 14.18 14.56
C LYS A 54 4.72 14.30 14.88
N ASP A 55 5.54 13.43 14.31
CA ASP A 55 6.99 13.47 14.54
C ASP A 55 7.60 14.77 14.00
N ALA A 56 7.11 15.28 12.87
CA ALA A 56 7.50 16.58 12.32
C ALA A 56 7.12 17.75 13.26
N ASP A 57 5.89 17.75 13.80
CA ASP A 57 5.42 18.76 14.76
C ASP A 57 6.23 18.73 16.07
N GLU A 58 6.70 17.55 16.48
CA GLU A 58 7.61 17.36 17.63
C GLU A 58 9.08 17.67 17.28
N GLY A 59 9.38 18.06 16.03
CA GLY A 59 10.73 18.40 15.56
C GLY A 59 11.66 17.20 15.45
N LYS A 60 11.13 15.97 15.38
CA LYS A 60 11.90 14.72 15.25
C LYS A 60 12.40 14.53 13.82
N PHE A 61 13.30 15.40 13.40
CA PHE A 61 14.04 15.26 12.17
C PHE A 61 15.44 14.73 12.44
N ALA A 62 16.02 14.04 11.46
CA ALA A 62 17.42 13.70 11.50
C ALA A 62 18.26 14.99 11.45
N THR A 63 19.36 15.02 12.20
CA THR A 63 20.30 16.15 12.14
C THR A 63 21.12 16.10 10.85
N ASP A 64 21.70 17.25 10.46
CA ASP A 64 22.55 17.35 9.27
C ASP A 64 23.70 16.32 9.28
N ASP A 65 24.31 16.10 10.46
CA ASP A 65 25.38 15.13 10.66
C ASP A 65 24.91 13.69 10.44
N GLN A 66 23.70 13.34 10.91
CA GLN A 66 23.10 12.02 10.70
C GLN A 66 22.81 11.79 9.21
N VAL A 67 22.30 12.80 8.51
CA VAL A 67 22.04 12.76 7.07
C VAL A 67 23.36 12.66 6.28
N ALA A 68 24.41 13.39 6.68
CA ALA A 68 25.73 13.32 6.07
C ALA A 68 26.36 11.93 6.25
N ALA A 69 26.30 11.37 7.46
CA ALA A 69 26.78 10.02 7.76
C ALA A 69 26.05 8.93 6.95
N MET A 70 24.72 9.06 6.81
CA MET A 70 23.93 8.14 5.96
C MET A 70 24.36 8.23 4.49
N ARG A 71 24.49 9.44 3.94
CA ARG A 71 24.94 9.66 2.56
C ARG A 71 26.33 9.07 2.31
N ALA A 72 27.27 9.32 3.20
CA ALA A 72 28.61 8.76 3.13
C ALA A 72 28.57 7.22 3.11
N ARG A 73 27.79 6.56 3.97
CA ARG A 73 27.65 5.08 4.00
C ARG A 73 27.01 4.48 2.75
N ARG A 74 26.02 5.16 2.16
CA ARG A 74 25.26 4.63 1.02
C ARG A 74 25.99 4.80 -0.32
N TRP A 75 26.75 5.89 -0.47
CA TRP A 75 27.38 6.25 -1.75
C TRP A 75 28.89 6.01 -1.82
N SER A 76 29.58 5.75 -0.69
CA SER A 76 30.98 5.28 -0.71
C SER A 76 31.14 3.87 -1.29
N ARG A 77 30.06 3.09 -1.43
CA ARG A 77 30.09 1.73 -2.01
C ARG A 77 30.17 1.69 -3.55
N HIS A 78 30.12 2.84 -4.23
CA HIS A 78 30.23 2.93 -5.70
C HIS A 78 31.44 3.73 -6.17
N ALA A 79 32.34 4.12 -5.26
CA ALA A 79 33.60 4.80 -5.59
C ALA A 79 34.77 3.80 -5.44
N SER A 80 34.82 2.79 -6.31
CA SER A 80 35.98 1.91 -6.52
C SER A 80 35.90 1.31 -7.91
#